data_AF-A0A9D6R388-F1
#
_entry.id   AF-A0A9D6R388-F1
#
_cell.length_a   1.000
_cell.length_b   1.000
_cell.length_c   1.000
_cell.angle_alpha   90.00
_cell.angle_beta   90.00
_cell.angle_gamma   90.00
#
_symmetry.space_group_name_H-M   'P 1'
#
loop_
_entity.id
_entity.type
_entity.pdbx_description
1 polymer ?
#
loop_
_entity_poly.entity_id
_entity_poly.type
_entity_poly.pdbx_seq_one_letter_code
_entity_poly.pdbx_strand_id
1 'polypeptide(L)'
;LTMNTQPLHLNADFAARTEFGKPIVNGIFTLGLVVGLSVSDLTEGTIVSNLEYAKVVYPHPVFHGDTIYAESEILEKRESKSRADAGIVRVKQIGRNQNGETVIELERTVLFLKKEKK
;
A
#
# COMPACT_ATOMS: atom_id res chain seq x y z
N LEU A 1 10.77 -11.43 -7.98
CA LEU A 1 10.69 -9.97 -7.73
C LEU A 1 11.24 -9.60 -6.36
N THR A 2 10.68 -10.12 -5.26
CA THR A 2 11.10 -9.72 -3.89
C THR A 2 12.11 -10.66 -3.24
N MET A 3 12.46 -11.79 -3.86
CA MET A 3 13.32 -12.85 -3.30
C MET A 3 12.85 -13.42 -1.96
N ASN A 4 11.57 -13.23 -1.60
CA ASN A 4 10.99 -13.83 -0.40
C ASN A 4 10.66 -15.31 -0.66
N THR A 5 11.41 -16.21 -0.02
CA THR A 5 11.27 -17.67 -0.16
C THR A 5 10.47 -18.33 0.97
N GLN A 6 9.74 -17.54 1.77
CA GLN A 6 8.98 -18.04 2.91
C GLN A 6 7.93 -19.07 2.46
N PRO A 7 8.00 -20.35 2.92
CA PRO A 7 7.07 -21.41 2.51
C PRO A 7 5.59 -21.11 2.81
N LEU A 8 5.29 -20.27 3.81
CA LEU A 8 3.92 -19.82 4.10
C LEU A 8 3.19 -19.22 2.88
N HIS A 9 3.93 -18.65 1.93
CA HIS A 9 3.38 -18.04 0.71
C HIS A 9 3.46 -18.94 -0.53
N LEU A 10 4.23 -20.03 -0.47
CA LEU A 10 4.70 -20.75 -1.67
C LEU A 10 4.41 -22.26 -1.64
N ASN A 11 4.21 -22.85 -0.46
CA ASN A 11 4.08 -24.29 -0.30
C ASN A 11 2.74 -24.62 0.38
N ALA A 12 1.85 -25.27 -0.37
CA ALA A 12 0.53 -25.68 0.12
C ALA A 12 0.58 -26.74 1.22
N ASP A 13 1.51 -27.71 1.17
CA ASP A 13 1.67 -28.74 2.21
C ASP A 13 2.15 -28.13 3.53
N PHE A 14 3.09 -27.17 3.46
CA PHE A 14 3.51 -26.41 4.63
C PHE A 14 2.35 -25.59 5.20
N ALA A 15 1.67 -24.79 4.36
CA ALA A 15 0.62 -23.90 4.79
C ALA A 15 -0.62 -24.63 5.35
N ALA A 16 -0.93 -25.84 4.86
CA ALA A 16 -2.01 -26.68 5.39
C ALA A 16 -1.83 -27.08 6.86
N ARG A 17 -0.60 -27.00 7.39
CA ARG A 17 -0.27 -27.30 8.80
C ARG A 17 -0.22 -26.05 9.67
N THR A 18 -0.51 -24.88 9.11
CA THR A 18 -0.58 -23.59 9.82
C THR A 18 -2.02 -23.23 10.13
N GLU A 19 -2.24 -22.23 10.98
CA GLU A 19 -3.59 -21.73 11.31
C GLU A 19 -4.38 -21.23 10.08
N PHE A 20 -3.70 -20.85 9.00
CA PHE A 20 -4.33 -20.35 7.78
C PHE A 20 -4.89 -21.47 6.89
N GLY A 21 -4.42 -22.72 7.05
CA GLY A 21 -4.86 -23.90 6.27
C GLY A 21 -4.53 -23.89 4.77
N LYS A 22 -4.05 -22.78 4.21
CA LYS A 22 -3.63 -22.61 2.81
C LYS A 22 -2.67 -21.43 2.66
N PRO A 23 -1.92 -21.31 1.55
CA PRO A 23 -0.98 -20.22 1.37
C PRO A 23 -1.65 -18.84 1.41
N ILE A 24 -1.07 -17.94 2.19
CA ILE A 24 -1.48 -16.52 2.21
C ILE A 24 -0.58 -15.72 1.27
N VAL A 25 -1.11 -14.65 0.69
CA VAL A 25 -0.36 -13.73 -0.15
C VAL A 25 0.64 -12.93 0.70
N ASN A 26 1.82 -12.69 0.14
CA ASN A 26 2.88 -11.97 0.83
C ASN A 26 2.48 -10.52 1.16
N GLY A 27 2.65 -10.10 2.42
CA GLY A 27 2.25 -8.77 2.87
C GLY A 27 2.92 -7.61 2.13
N ILE A 28 4.20 -7.73 1.76
CA ILE A 28 4.91 -6.68 1.00
C ILE A 28 4.34 -6.57 -0.42
N PHE A 29 3.92 -7.68 -1.03
CA PHE A 29 3.18 -7.64 -2.28
C PHE A 29 1.82 -6.95 -2.10
N THR A 30 1.07 -7.27 -1.04
CA THR A 30 -0.22 -6.61 -0.74
C THR A 30 -0.06 -5.10 -0.54
N LEU A 31 0.99 -4.66 0.17
CA LEU A 31 1.34 -3.25 0.31
C LEU A 31 1.62 -2.61 -1.06
N GLY A 32 2.47 -3.24 -1.86
CA GLY A 32 2.78 -2.75 -3.21
C GLY A 32 1.56 -2.67 -4.12
N LEU A 33 0.65 -3.64 -4.03
CA LEU A 33 -0.60 -3.68 -4.78
C LEU A 33 -1.52 -2.52 -4.39
N VAL A 34 -1.79 -2.33 -3.10
CA VAL A 34 -2.69 -1.27 -2.61
C VAL A 34 -2.13 0.13 -2.91
N VAL A 35 -0.81 0.32 -2.72
CA VAL A 35 -0.14 1.57 -3.14
C VAL A 35 -0.25 1.75 -4.66
N GLY A 36 0.00 0.69 -5.43
CA GLY A 36 -0.08 0.69 -6.89
C GLY A 36 -1.46 1.10 -7.42
N LEU A 37 -2.54 0.60 -6.81
CA LEU A 37 -3.92 0.94 -7.20
C LEU A 37 -4.23 2.44 -7.06
N SER A 38 -3.57 3.15 -6.15
CA SER A 38 -3.76 4.59 -5.97
C SER A 38 -2.96 5.47 -6.94
N VAL A 39 -2.08 4.88 -7.76
CA VAL A 39 -1.07 5.67 -8.50
C VAL A 39 -1.71 6.62 -9.50
N SER A 40 -2.65 6.14 -10.32
CA SER A 40 -3.33 6.96 -11.35
C SER A 40 -4.12 8.12 -10.75
N ASP A 41 -4.68 7.92 -9.55
CA ASP A 41 -5.54 8.92 -8.91
C ASP A 41 -4.73 9.98 -8.15
N LEU A 42 -3.58 9.61 -7.59
CA LEU A 42 -2.82 10.46 -6.68
C LEU A 42 -1.48 10.93 -7.25
N THR A 43 -0.66 10.01 -7.76
CA THR A 43 0.79 10.22 -7.88
C THR A 43 1.33 10.24 -9.31
N GLU A 44 0.56 9.76 -10.27
CA GLU A 44 0.99 9.68 -11.66
C GLU A 44 1.40 11.07 -12.18
N GLY A 45 2.62 11.16 -12.70
CA GLY A 45 3.20 12.40 -13.24
C GLY A 45 3.53 13.50 -12.22
N THR A 46 3.17 13.36 -10.95
CA THR A 46 3.32 14.43 -9.94
C THR A 46 4.23 14.04 -8.77
N ILE A 47 4.45 12.75 -8.52
CA ILE A 47 5.31 12.29 -7.44
C ILE A 47 6.78 12.56 -7.75
N VAL A 48 7.46 13.19 -6.78
CA VAL A 48 8.92 13.33 -6.79
C VAL A 48 9.56 12.15 -6.07
N SER A 49 9.03 11.79 -4.90
CA SER A 49 9.51 10.65 -4.13
C SER A 49 8.50 10.19 -3.08
N ASN A 50 8.60 8.91 -2.73
CA ASN A 50 7.98 8.38 -1.52
C ASN A 50 8.93 8.58 -0.34
N LEU A 51 8.52 9.36 0.67
CA LEU A 51 9.37 9.67 1.81
C LEU A 51 9.25 8.61 2.91
N GLU A 52 8.06 8.04 3.10
CA GLU A 52 7.78 7.16 4.23
C GLU A 52 6.61 6.23 3.95
N TYR A 53 6.68 5.04 4.55
CA TYR A 53 5.53 4.21 4.90
C TYR A 53 5.50 4.05 6.42
N ALA A 54 4.38 4.38 7.04
CA ALA A 54 4.19 4.34 8.49
C ALA A 54 2.91 3.57 8.83
N LYS A 55 2.81 3.09 10.08
CA LYS A 55 1.63 2.40 10.62
C LYS A 55 1.06 1.31 9.70
N VAL A 56 1.94 0.51 9.10
CA VAL A 56 1.53 -0.60 8.23
C VAL A 56 1.00 -1.74 9.11
N VAL A 57 -0.27 -2.08 8.94
CA VAL A 57 -0.97 -3.12 9.70
C VAL A 57 -1.65 -4.07 8.71
N TYR A 58 -1.65 -5.37 8.99
CA TYR A 58 -2.33 -6.41 8.21
C TYR A 58 -3.39 -7.12 9.07
N PRO A 59 -4.62 -6.58 9.21
CA PRO A 59 -5.62 -7.13 10.13
C PRO A 59 -6.13 -8.51 9.73
N HIS A 60 -6.24 -8.77 8.42
CA HIS A 60 -6.69 -10.06 7.87
C HIS A 60 -5.76 -10.52 6.75
N PRO A 61 -5.53 -11.84 6.60
CA PRO A 61 -4.72 -12.38 5.51
C PRO A 61 -5.42 -12.19 4.17
N VAL A 62 -4.62 -12.07 3.11
CA VAL A 62 -5.10 -12.15 1.72
C VAL A 62 -4.84 -13.55 1.19
N PHE A 63 -5.79 -14.12 0.46
CA PHE A 63 -5.65 -15.42 -0.18
C PHE A 63 -5.70 -15.32 -1.70
N HIS A 64 -5.18 -16.35 -2.37
CA HIS A 64 -5.38 -16.49 -3.82
C HIS A 64 -6.89 -16.53 -4.15
N GLY A 65 -7.29 -15.70 -5.12
CA GLY A 65 -8.69 -15.53 -5.53
C GLY A 65 -9.38 -14.31 -4.93
N ASP A 66 -8.79 -13.66 -3.92
CA ASP A 66 -9.36 -12.42 -3.38
C ASP A 66 -9.26 -11.27 -4.39
N THR A 67 -10.29 -10.42 -4.39
CA THR A 67 -10.32 -9.17 -5.15
C THR A 67 -10.03 -8.02 -4.20
N ILE A 68 -9.00 -7.22 -4.51
CA ILE A 68 -8.54 -6.12 -3.64
C ILE A 68 -9.01 -4.77 -4.17
N TYR A 69 -9.63 -3.98 -3.30
CA TYR A 69 -9.99 -2.58 -3.49
C TYR A 69 -9.12 -1.70 -2.59
N ALA A 70 -8.85 -0.47 -3.02
CA ALA A 70 -8.07 0.49 -2.24
C ALA A 70 -8.83 1.81 -2.12
N GLU A 71 -8.77 2.42 -0.94
CA GLU A 71 -9.21 3.80 -0.70
C GLU A 71 -8.07 4.62 -0.12
N SER A 72 -8.11 5.93 -0.34
CA SER A 72 -7.09 6.86 0.14
C SER A 72 -7.73 8.10 0.76
N GLU A 73 -7.22 8.53 1.91
CA GLU A 73 -7.66 9.72 2.64
C GLU A 73 -6.46 10.65 2.86
N ILE A 74 -6.60 11.93 2.48
CA ILE A 74 -5.57 12.93 2.73
C ILE A 74 -5.65 13.38 4.20
N LEU A 75 -4.63 13.04 4.98
CA LEU A 75 -4.58 13.40 6.40
C LEU A 75 -4.00 14.80 6.62
N GLU A 76 -2.97 15.15 5.85
CA GLU A 76 -2.22 16.39 6.03
C GLU A 76 -1.55 16.81 4.73
N LYS A 77 -1.44 18.12 4.51
CA LYS A 77 -0.61 18.70 3.46
C LYS A 77 0.19 19.88 4.01
N ARG A 78 1.43 20.00 3.58
CA ARG A 78 2.29 21.15 3.89
C ARG A 78 3.26 21.44 2.76
N GLU A 79 3.73 22.67 2.70
CA GLU A 79 4.78 23.07 1.75
C GLU A 79 6.11 22.39 2.11
N SER A 80 6.93 22.10 1.09
CA SER A 80 8.32 21.73 1.32
C SER A 80 9.11 22.96 1.76
N LYS A 81 9.88 22.82 2.84
CA LYS A 81 10.77 23.89 3.32
C LYS A 81 12.02 24.06 2.45
N SER A 82 12.40 23.02 1.71
CA SER A 82 13.64 22.97 0.93
C SER A 82 13.42 22.98 -0.59
N ARG A 83 12.18 22.82 -1.07
CA ARG A 83 11.84 22.82 -2.50
C ARG A 83 10.63 23.71 -2.76
N ALA A 84 10.83 24.84 -3.42
CA ALA A 84 9.79 25.83 -3.65
C ALA A 84 8.67 25.35 -4.60
N ASP A 85 8.94 24.34 -5.42
CA ASP A 85 8.05 23.74 -6.41
C ASP A 85 7.33 22.48 -5.90
N ALA A 86 7.51 22.09 -4.63
CA ALA A 86 6.98 20.84 -4.10
C ALA A 86 6.23 20.99 -2.76
N GLY A 87 5.29 20.09 -2.52
CA GLY A 87 4.54 19.94 -1.28
C GLY A 87 4.66 18.51 -0.74
N ILE A 88 4.51 18.35 0.58
CA ILE A 88 4.49 17.05 1.25
C ILE A 88 3.07 16.76 1.68
N VAL A 89 2.57 15.58 1.33
CA VAL A 89 1.21 15.13 1.65
C VAL A 89 1.29 13.79 2.36
N ARG A 90 0.57 13.67 3.47
CA ARG A 90 0.41 12.42 4.20
C ARG A 90 -0.96 11.83 3.89
N VAL A 91 -0.97 10.57 3.48
CA VAL A 91 -2.14 9.86 2.98
C VAL A 91 -2.35 8.60 3.80
N LYS A 92 -3.54 8.38 4.35
CA LYS A 92 -3.96 7.08 4.86
C LYS A 92 -4.48 6.26 3.69
N GLN A 93 -4.10 4.99 3.61
CA GLN A 93 -4.61 4.05 2.61
C GLN A 93 -5.15 2.81 3.31
N ILE A 94 -6.28 2.32 2.83
CA ILE A 94 -6.91 1.10 3.33
C ILE A 94 -7.17 0.18 2.13
N GLY A 95 -6.71 -1.06 2.23
CA GLY A 95 -7.02 -2.13 1.29
C GLY A 95 -8.09 -3.05 1.86
N ARG A 96 -9.13 -3.35 1.07
CA ARG A 96 -10.21 -4.28 1.45
C ARG A 96 -10.38 -5.39 0.42
N ASN A 97 -10.81 -6.57 0.87
CA ASN A 97 -11.19 -7.66 -0.02
C ASN A 97 -12.65 -7.52 -0.51
N GLN A 98 -13.12 -8.49 -1.31
CA GLN A 98 -14.49 -8.57 -1.84
C GLN A 98 -15.59 -8.66 -0.76
N ASN A 99 -15.24 -9.06 0.46
CA ASN A 99 -16.18 -9.14 1.59
C ASN A 99 -16.22 -7.85 2.41
N GLY A 100 -15.43 -6.84 2.02
CA GLY A 100 -15.30 -5.59 2.77
C GLY A 100 -14.37 -5.69 3.99
N GLU A 101 -13.62 -6.78 4.15
CA GLU A 101 -12.68 -6.94 5.25
C GLU A 101 -11.40 -6.16 4.96
N THR A 102 -10.93 -5.38 5.93
CA THR A 102 -9.65 -4.68 5.82
C THR A 102 -8.49 -5.67 5.90
N VAL A 103 -7.71 -5.75 4.82
CA VAL A 103 -6.54 -6.63 4.72
C VAL A 103 -5.22 -5.89 4.94
N ILE A 104 -5.19 -4.59 4.71
CA ILE A 104 -4.05 -3.73 5.02
C ILE A 104 -4.51 -2.30 5.33
N GLU A 105 -3.89 -1.68 6.32
CA GLU A 105 -3.93 -0.23 6.55
C GLU A 105 -2.51 0.31 6.57
N LEU A 106 -2.29 1.50 6.00
CA LEU A 106 -1.01 2.18 6.04
C LEU A 106 -1.16 3.70 5.98
N GLU A 107 -0.16 4.41 6.46
CA GLU A 107 0.06 5.83 6.16
C GLU A 107 1.28 5.97 5.25
N ARG A 108 1.19 6.89 4.29
CA ARG A 108 2.21 7.14 3.28
C ARG A 108 2.51 8.63 3.24
N THR A 109 3.78 9.01 3.40
CA THR A 109 4.21 10.42 3.26
C THR A 109 4.92 10.58 1.92
N VAL A 110 4.41 11.47 1.08
CA VAL A 110 4.84 11.61 -0.32
C VAL A 110 5.17 13.07 -0.63
N LEU A 111 6.23 13.28 -1.41
CA LEU A 111 6.60 14.58 -1.97
C LEU A 111 6.02 14.71 -3.38
N PHE A 112 5.20 15.73 -3.59
CA PHE A 112 4.50 16.03 -4.84
C PHE A 112 5.01 17.33 -5.45
N LEU A 113 5.07 17.39 -6.78
CA LEU A 113 5.18 18.65 -7.52
C LEU A 113 3.90 19.47 -7.34
N LYS A 114 4.07 20.77 -7.17
CA LYS A 114 2.95 21.71 -7.21
C LYS A 114 2.59 22.00 -8.66
N LYS A 115 1.31 22.24 -8.89
CA LYS A 115 0.84 22.77 -10.17
C LYS A 115 1.47 24.15 -10.39
N GLU A 116 2.06 24.36 -11.56
CA GLU A 116 2.57 25.67 -11.97
C GLU A 116 1.42 26.69 -11.93
N LYS A 117 1.69 27.89 -11.39
CA LYS A 117 0.75 29.01 -11.50
C LYS A 117 0.80 29.49 -12.95
N LYS A 118 -0.30 29.29 -13.68
CA LYS A 118 -0.53 29.99 -14.95
C LYS A 118 -0.69 31.48 -14.71
#